data_AF-A0A1E1VZM7-F1
#
_entry.id   AF-A0A1E1VZM7-F1
#
_cell.length_a   1.000
_cell.length_b   1.000
_cell.length_c   1.000
_cell.angle_alpha   90.00
_cell.angle_beta   90.00
_cell.angle_gamma   90.00
#
_symmetry.space_group_name_H-M   'P 1'
#
loop_
_entity.id
_entity.type
_entity.pdbx_description
1 polymer ?
#
loop_
_entity_poly.entity_id
_entity_poly.type
_entity_poly.pdbx_seq_one_letter_code
_entity_poly.pdbx_strand_id
1 'polypeptide(L)'
;PHERRGRQVESPTVYTSQGVPISVTGIAQVKIQGQNAEMLLSACEQFLGKSEQEIQHIALVTLEGHQRAIMGSMTVEEIYKDRKIFSKKVFEVASSDLINMGITVVSYTLKDIRDEEGYLKALGMARTAEVKRDARIGEAEAQAEAKIKEAMAEEQRMASRFLNDTEIAKAQRDFELKKAAYDVEVQTKKAEAEMAYELQAAKTKQRIKEEQMQIMVVERTQEIAVQKWEVQRREKELEATVRRPAEAEKFKLEKLAEAHRLKTVLEAEAEAEAVKVRGEAEAYAIKAKAVADAEQMAKKAEAWKEYGSAAMVDMMLETLPKVAAEVAAPLSQARKVTMVSCGGGEV
;
A
#
# COMPACT_ATOMS: atom_id res chain seq x y z
N PRO A 1 17.73 -121.37 -17.26
CA PRO A 1 17.11 -120.06 -17.60
C PRO A 1 15.58 -120.16 -17.51
N HIS A 2 15.05 -120.40 -16.30
CA HIS A 2 13.61 -120.49 -16.06
C HIS A 2 13.09 -119.11 -15.67
N GLU A 3 12.06 -118.67 -16.39
CA GLU A 3 11.54 -117.31 -16.36
C GLU A 3 11.09 -116.91 -14.96
N ARG A 4 11.56 -115.75 -14.51
CA ARG A 4 11.01 -115.04 -13.35
C ARG A 4 9.65 -114.44 -13.74
N ARG A 5 8.63 -115.28 -13.92
CA ARG A 5 7.26 -114.82 -14.19
C ARG A 5 6.63 -114.42 -12.85
N GLY A 6 6.57 -113.11 -12.59
CA GLY A 6 5.74 -112.58 -11.51
C GLY A 6 4.29 -112.98 -11.76
N ARG A 7 3.62 -113.52 -10.75
CA ARG A 7 2.23 -113.99 -10.84
C ARG A 7 1.33 -113.03 -10.05
N GLN A 8 0.13 -112.83 -10.59
CA GLN A 8 -0.87 -111.97 -9.98
C GLN A 8 -1.61 -112.75 -8.89
N VAL A 9 -1.71 -112.16 -7.71
CA VAL A 9 -2.50 -112.65 -6.58
C VAL A 9 -3.70 -111.72 -6.46
N GLU A 10 -4.90 -112.25 -6.71
CA GLU A 10 -6.13 -111.48 -6.67
C GLU A 10 -6.94 -111.88 -5.44
N SER A 11 -7.26 -110.90 -4.60
CA SER A 11 -8.16 -111.09 -3.45
C SER A 11 -9.38 -110.19 -3.67
N PRO A 12 -10.45 -110.72 -4.30
CA PRO A 12 -11.67 -109.96 -4.52
C PRO A 12 -12.45 -109.81 -3.21
N THR A 13 -13.09 -108.65 -3.04
CA THR A 13 -14.14 -108.36 -2.06
C THR A 13 -13.78 -108.76 -0.62
N VAL A 14 -12.70 -108.17 -0.09
CA VAL A 14 -12.26 -108.39 1.28
C VAL A 14 -12.60 -107.17 2.14
N TYR A 15 -13.23 -107.40 3.29
CA TYR A 15 -13.56 -106.35 4.26
C TYR A 15 -12.32 -106.00 5.08
N THR A 16 -11.99 -104.71 5.13
CA THR A 16 -10.95 -104.16 6.01
C THR A 16 -11.41 -104.10 7.46
N SER A 17 -10.51 -103.68 8.37
CA SER A 17 -10.82 -103.55 9.81
C SER A 17 -11.99 -102.61 10.12
N GLN A 18 -12.29 -101.67 9.20
CA GLN A 18 -13.43 -100.73 9.30
C GLN A 18 -14.66 -101.18 8.51
N GLY A 19 -14.65 -102.40 7.93
CA GLY A 19 -15.80 -102.94 7.20
C GLY A 19 -15.98 -102.38 5.79
N VAL A 20 -14.96 -101.74 5.20
CA VAL A 20 -15.01 -101.30 3.80
C VAL A 20 -14.56 -102.45 2.89
N PRO A 21 -15.37 -102.87 1.91
CA PRO A 21 -15.01 -103.92 0.97
C PRO A 21 -14.03 -103.39 -0.08
N ILE A 22 -12.86 -104.02 -0.19
CA ILE A 22 -11.86 -103.67 -1.20
C ILE A 22 -11.36 -104.92 -1.93
N SER A 23 -10.99 -104.74 -3.19
CA SER A 23 -10.39 -105.75 -4.06
C SER A 23 -8.95 -105.39 -4.33
N VAL A 24 -8.02 -106.29 -4.00
CA VAL A 24 -6.58 -106.01 -4.14
C VAL A 24 -5.93 -107.00 -5.09
N THR A 25 -5.09 -106.47 -5.97
CA THR A 25 -4.22 -107.25 -6.85
C THR A 25 -2.76 -107.04 -6.44
N GLY A 26 -2.10 -108.10 -5.99
CA GLY A 26 -0.66 -108.16 -5.74
C GLY A 26 0.08 -108.86 -6.88
N ILE A 27 1.39 -108.63 -6.98
CA ILE A 27 2.30 -109.42 -7.79
C ILE A 27 3.33 -110.04 -6.87
N ALA A 28 3.42 -111.37 -6.90
CA ALA A 28 4.42 -112.11 -6.15
C ALA A 28 5.40 -112.80 -7.10
N GLN A 29 6.68 -112.81 -6.73
CA GLN A 29 7.70 -113.64 -7.35
C GLN A 29 8.14 -114.69 -6.33
N VAL A 30 7.95 -115.96 -6.66
CA VAL A 30 8.32 -117.09 -5.80
C VAL A 30 9.35 -117.96 -6.51
N LYS A 31 10.22 -118.60 -5.74
CA LYS A 31 11.19 -119.58 -6.23
C LYS A 31 11.27 -120.76 -5.26
N ILE A 32 11.56 -121.95 -5.77
CA ILE A 32 11.96 -123.08 -4.93
C ILE A 32 13.44 -122.90 -4.59
N GLN A 33 13.80 -122.98 -3.32
CA GLN A 33 15.16 -122.72 -2.86
C GLN A 33 16.01 -123.99 -2.94
N GLY A 34 16.86 -124.07 -3.97
CA GLY A 34 17.75 -125.23 -4.17
C GLY A 34 19.08 -125.18 -3.42
N GLN A 35 19.38 -124.09 -2.70
CA GLN A 35 20.66 -123.93 -1.99
C GLN A 35 20.66 -124.50 -0.57
N ASN A 36 19.49 -124.60 0.07
CA ASN A 36 19.36 -125.18 1.40
C ASN A 36 18.80 -126.60 1.26
N ALA A 37 19.56 -127.59 1.72
CA ALA A 37 19.19 -129.00 1.63
C ALA A 37 17.87 -129.30 2.36
N GLU A 38 17.62 -128.67 3.51
CA GLU A 38 16.40 -128.87 4.29
C GLU A 38 15.16 -128.36 3.54
N MET A 39 15.21 -127.12 3.02
CA MET A 39 14.11 -126.54 2.24
C MET A 39 13.87 -127.30 0.93
N LEU A 40 14.94 -127.80 0.31
CA LEU A 40 14.82 -128.61 -0.90
C LEU A 40 14.15 -129.95 -0.62
N LEU A 41 14.47 -130.61 0.50
CA LEU A 41 13.81 -131.84 0.92
C LEU A 41 12.33 -131.60 1.19
N SER A 42 11.96 -130.56 1.94
CA SER A 42 10.55 -130.22 2.19
C SER A 42 9.78 -129.89 0.91
N ALA A 43 10.41 -129.18 -0.04
CA ALA A 43 9.81 -128.93 -1.35
C ALA A 43 9.62 -130.24 -2.15
N CYS A 44 10.61 -131.14 -2.12
CA CYS A 44 10.50 -132.44 -2.76
C CYS A 44 9.38 -133.28 -2.13
N GLU A 45 9.30 -133.38 -0.80
CA GLU A 45 8.22 -134.10 -0.11
C GLU A 45 6.82 -133.56 -0.49
N GLN A 46 6.68 -132.23 -0.56
CA GLN A 46 5.40 -131.57 -0.80
C GLN A 46 4.97 -131.57 -2.28
N PHE A 47 5.93 -131.54 -3.21
CA PHE A 47 5.68 -131.29 -4.63
C PHE A 47 6.14 -132.41 -5.58
N LEU A 48 6.80 -133.47 -5.10
CA LEU A 48 7.18 -134.61 -5.94
C LEU A 48 5.92 -135.25 -6.56
N GLY A 49 5.90 -135.35 -7.89
CA GLY A 49 4.78 -135.88 -8.65
C GLY A 49 3.68 -134.87 -9.01
N LYS A 50 3.76 -133.62 -8.53
CA LYS A 50 2.84 -132.54 -8.93
C LYS A 50 3.34 -131.81 -10.18
N SER A 51 2.40 -131.32 -10.97
CA SER A 51 2.68 -130.45 -12.12
C SER A 51 3.09 -129.04 -11.66
N GLU A 52 3.79 -128.30 -12.53
CA GLU A 52 4.17 -126.91 -12.26
C GLU A 52 2.95 -126.01 -11.96
N GLN A 53 1.81 -126.29 -12.61
CA GLN A 53 0.56 -125.53 -12.39
C GLN A 53 -0.01 -125.75 -11.00
N GLU A 54 0.04 -126.98 -10.48
CA GLU A 54 -0.42 -127.30 -9.13
C GLU A 54 0.48 -126.69 -8.07
N ILE A 55 1.80 -126.71 -8.27
CA ILE A 55 2.76 -126.06 -7.38
C ILE A 55 2.50 -124.54 -7.35
N GLN A 56 2.27 -123.94 -8.51
CA GLN A 56 1.92 -122.53 -8.62
C GLN A 56 0.60 -122.22 -7.92
N HIS A 57 -0.43 -123.06 -8.09
CA HIS A 57 -1.73 -122.87 -7.46
C HIS A 57 -1.62 -122.90 -5.92
N ILE A 58 -0.88 -123.85 -5.36
CA ILE A 58 -0.67 -123.95 -3.90
C ILE A 58 0.03 -122.68 -3.37
N ALA A 59 1.07 -122.21 -4.06
CA ALA A 59 1.79 -120.99 -3.67
C ALA A 59 0.88 -119.75 -3.74
N LEU A 60 0.05 -119.63 -4.78
CA LEU A 60 -0.87 -118.52 -4.98
C LEU A 60 -1.98 -118.50 -3.92
N VAL A 61 -2.61 -119.64 -3.62
CA VAL A 61 -3.67 -119.74 -2.60
C VAL A 61 -3.13 -119.37 -1.21
N THR A 62 -1.91 -119.79 -0.89
CA THR A 62 -1.26 -119.45 0.39
C THR A 62 -0.99 -117.93 0.47
N LEU A 63 -0.42 -117.34 -0.59
CA LEU A 63 -0.19 -115.89 -0.66
C LEU A 63 -1.48 -115.07 -0.59
N GLU A 64 -2.52 -115.53 -1.27
CA GLU A 64 -3.85 -114.91 -1.26
C GLU A 64 -4.47 -114.96 0.15
N GLY A 65 -4.32 -116.08 0.87
CA GLY A 65 -4.76 -116.21 2.26
C GLY A 65 -4.09 -115.19 3.18
N HIS A 66 -2.77 -115.05 3.10
CA HIS A 66 -2.02 -114.06 3.87
C HIS A 66 -2.35 -112.62 3.47
N GLN A 67 -2.48 -112.35 2.16
CA GLN A 67 -2.91 -111.06 1.65
C GLN A 67 -4.27 -110.66 2.24
N ARG A 68 -5.25 -111.57 2.23
CA ARG A 68 -6.58 -111.37 2.81
C ARG A 68 -6.54 -111.14 4.32
N ALA A 69 -5.72 -111.89 5.06
CA ALA A 69 -5.57 -111.72 6.50
C ALA A 69 -5.00 -110.33 6.85
N ILE A 70 -3.97 -109.86 6.14
CA ILE A 70 -3.41 -108.53 6.34
C ILE A 70 -4.43 -107.44 5.97
N MET A 71 -5.19 -107.62 4.88
CA MET A 71 -6.26 -106.70 4.49
C MET A 71 -7.33 -106.56 5.58
N GLY A 72 -7.73 -107.65 6.24
CA GLY A 72 -8.69 -107.61 7.34
C GLY A 72 -8.17 -106.91 8.60
N SER A 73 -6.86 -106.92 8.81
CA SER A 73 -6.22 -106.28 9.99
C SER A 73 -5.93 -104.78 9.81
N MET A 74 -5.93 -104.27 8.58
CA MET A 74 -5.55 -102.90 8.25
C MET A 74 -6.75 -102.07 7.79
N THR A 75 -6.64 -100.74 7.94
CA THR A 75 -7.63 -99.79 7.40
C THR A 75 -7.39 -99.54 5.91
N VAL A 76 -8.41 -99.08 5.18
CA VAL A 76 -8.28 -98.77 3.75
C VAL A 76 -7.24 -97.65 3.53
N GLU A 77 -7.22 -96.66 4.42
CA GLU A 77 -6.32 -95.52 4.33
C GLU A 77 -4.87 -95.91 4.55
N GLU A 78 -4.59 -96.85 5.47
CA GLU A 78 -3.23 -97.37 5.66
C GLU A 78 -2.74 -98.13 4.42
N ILE A 79 -3.59 -98.98 3.84
CA ILE A 79 -3.27 -99.74 2.63
C ILE A 79 -3.05 -98.78 1.45
N TYR A 80 -3.87 -97.72 1.35
CA TYR A 80 -3.83 -96.76 0.24
C TYR A 80 -2.67 -95.74 0.35
N LYS A 81 -2.44 -95.17 1.55
CA LYS A 81 -1.37 -94.18 1.79
C LYS A 81 0.00 -94.84 1.79
N ASP A 82 0.15 -95.97 2.47
CA ASP A 82 1.45 -96.62 2.71
C ASP A 82 1.52 -98.04 2.16
N ARG A 83 1.42 -98.14 0.82
CA ARG A 83 1.49 -99.41 0.07
C ARG A 83 2.71 -100.27 0.39
N LYS A 84 3.83 -99.64 0.80
CA LYS A 84 5.06 -100.33 1.19
C LYS A 84 4.90 -101.11 2.50
N ILE A 85 4.19 -100.54 3.48
CA ILE A 85 3.97 -101.20 4.78
C ILE A 85 3.10 -102.42 4.58
N PHE A 86 2.02 -102.29 3.81
CA PHE A 86 1.17 -103.42 3.43
C PHE A 86 2.00 -104.51 2.72
N SER A 87 2.76 -104.15 1.69
CA SER A 87 3.58 -105.11 0.93
C SER A 87 4.61 -105.83 1.79
N LYS A 88 5.22 -105.12 2.75
CA LYS A 88 6.18 -105.68 3.70
C LYS A 88 5.52 -106.68 4.66
N LYS A 89 4.35 -106.35 5.23
CA LYS A 89 3.62 -107.25 6.13
C LYS A 89 3.19 -108.54 5.42
N VAL A 90 2.63 -108.44 4.21
CA VAL A 90 2.26 -109.62 3.41
C VAL A 90 3.49 -110.46 3.10
N PHE A 91 4.60 -109.82 2.72
CA PHE A 91 5.86 -110.51 2.46
C PHE A 91 6.40 -111.26 3.69
N GLU A 92 6.41 -110.65 4.86
CA GLU A 92 6.93 -111.26 6.10
C GLU A 92 6.12 -112.48 6.53
N VAL A 93 4.79 -112.35 6.57
CA VAL A 93 3.90 -113.44 7.00
C VAL A 93 3.86 -114.57 5.96
N ALA A 94 3.83 -114.24 4.67
CA ALA A 94 3.87 -115.27 3.63
C ALA A 94 5.24 -115.97 3.56
N SER A 95 6.32 -115.27 3.84
CA SER A 95 7.67 -115.87 3.81
C SER A 95 7.83 -116.92 4.90
N SER A 96 7.37 -116.67 6.13
CA SER A 96 7.49 -117.65 7.22
C SER A 96 6.72 -118.95 6.94
N ASP A 97 5.55 -118.85 6.31
CA ASP A 97 4.70 -120.00 6.01
C ASP A 97 5.19 -120.78 4.77
N LEU A 98 5.53 -120.07 3.69
CA LEU A 98 6.03 -120.68 2.45
C LEU A 98 7.40 -121.36 2.63
N ILE A 99 8.22 -120.90 3.59
CA ILE A 99 9.50 -121.53 3.95
C ILE A 99 9.31 -122.99 4.37
N ASN A 100 8.24 -123.31 5.11
CA ASN A 100 7.95 -124.67 5.56
C ASN A 100 7.60 -125.61 4.40
N MET A 101 7.14 -125.05 3.26
CA MET A 101 6.92 -125.79 2.02
C MET A 101 8.13 -125.78 1.08
N GLY A 102 9.27 -125.22 1.50
CA GLY A 102 10.47 -125.08 0.67
C GLY A 102 10.37 -124.02 -0.44
N ILE A 103 9.38 -123.13 -0.35
CA ILE A 103 9.19 -122.00 -1.28
C ILE A 103 9.73 -120.73 -0.64
N THR A 104 10.51 -119.95 -1.38
CA THR A 104 10.99 -118.63 -0.98
C THR A 104 10.30 -117.55 -1.80
N VAL A 105 9.70 -116.57 -1.13
CA VAL A 105 9.20 -115.35 -1.77
C VAL A 105 10.40 -114.45 -2.07
N VAL A 106 10.60 -114.08 -3.33
CA VAL A 106 11.66 -113.17 -3.77
C VAL A 106 11.22 -111.72 -3.60
N SER A 107 9.98 -111.43 -3.99
CA SER A 107 9.39 -110.10 -3.82
C SER A 107 7.87 -110.19 -3.85
N TYR A 108 7.24 -109.21 -3.20
CA TYR A 108 5.80 -108.96 -3.27
C TYR A 108 5.59 -107.47 -3.46
N THR A 109 4.80 -107.10 -4.48
CA THR A 109 4.42 -105.71 -4.74
C THR A 109 2.92 -105.59 -4.93
N LEU A 110 2.34 -104.57 -4.30
CA LEU A 110 0.95 -104.22 -4.51
C LEU A 110 0.77 -103.56 -5.89
N LYS A 111 -0.02 -104.18 -6.77
CA LYS A 111 -0.29 -103.66 -8.12
C LYS A 111 -1.45 -102.67 -8.11
N ASP A 112 -2.60 -103.08 -7.60
CA ASP A 112 -3.82 -102.28 -7.67
C ASP A 112 -4.74 -102.50 -6.45
N ILE A 113 -5.52 -101.47 -6.12
CA ILE A 113 -6.54 -101.48 -5.07
C ILE A 113 -7.81 -100.91 -5.70
N ARG A 114 -8.87 -101.70 -5.73
CA ARG A 114 -10.17 -101.35 -6.25
C ARG A 114 -11.21 -101.40 -5.13
N ASP A 115 -12.22 -100.56 -5.26
CA ASP A 115 -13.30 -100.40 -4.30
C ASP A 115 -14.60 -100.25 -5.11
N GLU A 116 -15.62 -101.02 -4.73
CA GLU A 116 -16.90 -101.09 -5.44
C GLU A 116 -17.87 -99.98 -5.00
N GLU A 117 -17.75 -99.50 -3.76
CA GLU A 117 -18.65 -98.50 -3.16
C GLU A 117 -18.14 -97.05 -3.36
N GLY A 118 -16.95 -96.88 -3.94
CA GLY A 118 -16.40 -95.57 -4.30
C GLY A 118 -15.90 -94.73 -3.11
N TYR A 119 -15.69 -95.35 -1.95
CA TYR A 119 -15.02 -94.79 -0.77
C TYR A 119 -13.68 -94.12 -1.11
N LEU A 120 -12.81 -94.78 -1.89
CA LEU A 120 -11.51 -94.21 -2.29
C LEU A 120 -11.67 -92.92 -3.11
N LYS A 121 -12.70 -92.87 -3.97
CA LYS A 121 -13.02 -91.69 -4.79
C LYS A 121 -13.52 -90.55 -3.90
N ALA A 122 -14.38 -90.84 -2.93
CA ALA A 122 -14.88 -89.85 -1.96
C ALA A 122 -13.75 -89.26 -1.10
N LEU A 123 -12.81 -90.09 -0.65
CA LEU A 123 -11.64 -89.65 0.11
C LEU A 123 -10.78 -88.66 -0.70
N GLY A 124 -10.56 -88.96 -1.98
CA GLY A 124 -9.85 -88.07 -2.91
C GLY A 124 -10.57 -86.74 -3.16
N MET A 125 -11.91 -86.76 -3.28
CA MET A 125 -12.73 -85.56 -3.47
C MET A 125 -12.65 -84.62 -2.26
N ALA A 126 -12.77 -85.15 -1.04
CA ALA A 126 -12.68 -84.35 0.19
C ALA A 126 -11.32 -83.64 0.29
N ARG A 127 -10.22 -84.38 0.08
CA ARG A 127 -8.87 -83.81 0.12
C ARG A 127 -8.65 -82.76 -0.98
N THR A 128 -9.17 -83.00 -2.17
CA THR A 128 -9.08 -82.03 -3.28
C THR A 128 -9.85 -80.75 -2.98
N ALA A 129 -11.03 -80.87 -2.36
CA ALA A 129 -11.84 -79.72 -1.97
C ALA A 129 -11.17 -78.88 -0.87
N GLU A 130 -10.54 -79.53 0.11
CA GLU A 130 -9.74 -78.90 1.17
C GLU A 130 -8.57 -78.12 0.58
N VAL A 131 -7.74 -78.76 -0.26
CA VAL A 131 -6.58 -78.09 -0.90
C VAL A 131 -7.04 -76.90 -1.77
N LYS A 132 -8.15 -77.04 -2.51
CA LYS A 132 -8.72 -75.92 -3.30
C LYS A 132 -9.30 -74.80 -2.44
N ARG A 133 -9.77 -75.10 -1.23
CA ARG A 133 -10.24 -74.09 -0.29
C ARG A 133 -9.05 -73.32 0.28
N ASP A 134 -8.02 -74.02 0.74
CA ASP A 134 -6.82 -73.41 1.32
C ASP A 134 -6.08 -72.56 0.29
N ALA A 135 -5.96 -73.04 -0.95
CA ALA A 135 -5.39 -72.26 -2.04
C ALA A 135 -6.17 -70.96 -2.28
N ARG A 136 -7.51 -71.00 -2.30
CA ARG A 136 -8.35 -69.81 -2.45
C ARG A 136 -8.23 -68.82 -1.29
N ILE A 137 -8.11 -69.34 -0.06
CA ILE A 137 -7.89 -68.50 1.12
C ILE A 137 -6.53 -67.80 1.01
N GLY A 138 -5.46 -68.55 0.69
CA GLY A 138 -4.14 -67.99 0.51
C GLY A 138 -4.06 -66.94 -0.61
N GLU A 139 -4.74 -67.16 -1.74
CA GLU A 139 -4.85 -66.16 -2.81
C GLU A 139 -5.57 -64.89 -2.35
N ALA A 140 -6.68 -65.04 -1.62
CA ALA A 140 -7.45 -63.89 -1.13
C ALA A 140 -6.67 -63.07 -0.09
N GLU A 141 -5.97 -63.73 0.83
CA GLU A 141 -5.12 -63.08 1.84
C GLU A 141 -3.95 -62.35 1.18
N ALA A 142 -3.26 -63.00 0.23
CA ALA A 142 -2.16 -62.37 -0.51
C ALA A 142 -2.63 -61.15 -1.32
N GLN A 143 -3.80 -61.23 -1.97
CA GLN A 143 -4.39 -60.09 -2.67
C GLN A 143 -4.78 -58.95 -1.73
N ALA A 144 -5.35 -59.27 -0.56
CA ALA A 144 -5.71 -58.27 0.43
C ALA A 144 -4.47 -57.55 0.96
N GLU A 145 -3.40 -58.29 1.31
CA GLU A 145 -2.15 -57.71 1.80
C GLU A 145 -1.47 -56.85 0.72
N ALA A 146 -1.46 -57.30 -0.54
CA ALA A 146 -0.93 -56.52 -1.65
C ALA A 146 -1.68 -55.18 -1.80
N LYS A 147 -3.02 -55.20 -1.77
CA LYS A 147 -3.84 -53.97 -1.85
C LYS A 147 -3.60 -53.02 -0.67
N ILE A 148 -3.42 -53.54 0.55
CA ILE A 148 -3.10 -52.71 1.71
C ILE A 148 -1.75 -52.02 1.54
N LYS A 149 -0.72 -52.77 1.10
CA LYS A 149 0.61 -52.20 0.85
C LYS A 149 0.59 -51.16 -0.27
N GLU A 150 -0.16 -51.40 -1.35
CA GLU A 150 -0.36 -50.44 -2.43
C GLU A 150 -1.05 -49.16 -1.94
N ALA A 151 -2.12 -49.29 -1.14
CA ALA A 151 -2.84 -48.15 -0.58
C ALA A 151 -1.96 -47.32 0.36
N MET A 152 -1.16 -47.97 1.23
CA MET A 152 -0.21 -47.28 2.10
C MET A 152 0.89 -46.58 1.31
N ALA A 153 1.43 -47.22 0.27
CA ALA A 153 2.45 -46.61 -0.59
C ALA A 153 1.90 -45.41 -1.38
N GLU A 154 0.65 -45.47 -1.84
CA GLU A 154 -0.08 -44.36 -2.45
C GLU A 154 -0.27 -43.21 -1.44
N GLU A 155 -0.78 -43.49 -0.25
CA GLU A 155 -1.00 -42.50 0.81
C GLU A 155 0.30 -41.78 1.15
N GLN A 156 1.39 -42.52 1.36
CA GLN A 156 2.70 -41.96 1.66
C GLN A 156 3.23 -41.11 0.50
N ARG A 157 3.08 -41.57 -0.75
CA ARG A 157 3.46 -40.79 -1.94
C ARG A 157 2.67 -39.49 -2.05
N MET A 158 1.36 -39.54 -1.80
CA MET A 158 0.49 -38.36 -1.84
C MET A 158 0.85 -37.37 -0.73
N ALA A 159 1.10 -37.87 0.49
CA ALA A 159 1.57 -37.03 1.60
C ALA A 159 2.89 -36.32 1.27
N SER A 160 3.87 -37.02 0.69
CA SER A 160 5.13 -36.41 0.24
C SER A 160 4.92 -35.38 -0.87
N ARG A 161 4.02 -35.65 -1.83
CA ARG A 161 3.65 -34.65 -2.87
C ARG A 161 3.05 -33.40 -2.25
N PHE A 162 2.06 -33.55 -1.36
CA PHE A 162 1.44 -32.40 -0.70
C PHE A 162 2.44 -31.59 0.11
N LEU A 163 3.37 -32.24 0.82
CA LEU A 163 4.44 -31.53 1.54
C LEU A 163 5.30 -30.70 0.57
N ASN A 164 5.77 -31.30 -0.51
CA ASN A 164 6.55 -30.60 -1.54
C ASN A 164 5.76 -29.43 -2.15
N ASP A 165 4.49 -29.64 -2.51
CA ASP A 165 3.63 -28.61 -3.08
C ASP A 165 3.41 -27.45 -2.08
N THR A 166 3.28 -27.77 -0.79
CA THR A 166 3.15 -26.76 0.27
C THR A 166 4.44 -25.94 0.42
N GLU A 167 5.61 -26.57 0.31
CA GLU A 167 6.89 -25.88 0.33
C GLU A 167 7.10 -24.99 -0.89
N ILE A 168 6.74 -25.48 -2.09
CA ILE A 168 6.78 -24.68 -3.32
C ILE A 168 5.86 -23.46 -3.19
N ALA A 169 4.62 -23.65 -2.73
CA ALA A 169 3.68 -22.56 -2.54
C ALA A 169 4.18 -21.52 -1.52
N LYS A 170 4.81 -21.97 -0.42
CA LYS A 170 5.44 -21.07 0.56
C LYS A 170 6.60 -20.28 -0.07
N ALA A 171 7.50 -20.95 -0.77
CA ALA A 171 8.63 -20.30 -1.44
C ALA A 171 8.17 -19.28 -2.47
N GLN A 172 7.12 -19.59 -3.22
CA GLN A 172 6.51 -18.68 -4.19
C GLN A 172 5.86 -17.48 -3.52
N ARG A 173 5.10 -17.68 -2.43
CA ARG A 173 4.53 -16.58 -1.64
C ARG A 173 5.63 -15.65 -1.10
N ASP A 174 6.69 -16.21 -0.54
CA ASP A 174 7.77 -15.43 0.04
C ASP A 174 8.57 -14.68 -1.03
N PHE A 175 8.74 -15.28 -2.21
CA PHE A 175 9.30 -14.60 -3.37
C PHE A 175 8.43 -13.42 -3.81
N GLU A 176 7.12 -13.62 -3.94
CA GLU A 176 6.17 -12.56 -4.33
C GLU A 176 6.14 -11.42 -3.31
N LEU A 177 6.15 -11.72 -2.01
CA LEU A 177 6.23 -10.71 -0.94
C LEU A 177 7.52 -9.90 -1.01
N LYS A 178 8.67 -10.55 -1.19
CA LYS A 178 9.96 -9.87 -1.35
C LYS A 178 9.98 -9.00 -2.61
N LYS A 179 9.47 -9.52 -3.73
CA LYS A 179 9.35 -8.76 -4.98
C LYS A 179 8.49 -7.51 -4.78
N ALA A 180 7.32 -7.64 -4.17
CA ALA A 180 6.45 -6.50 -3.88
C ALA A 180 7.13 -5.47 -2.96
N ALA A 181 7.87 -5.91 -1.94
CA ALA A 181 8.63 -5.01 -1.07
C ALA A 181 9.72 -4.23 -1.84
N TYR A 182 10.48 -4.92 -2.70
CA TYR A 182 11.49 -4.26 -3.54
C TYR A 182 10.86 -3.33 -4.57
N ASP A 183 9.73 -3.71 -5.17
CA ASP A 183 9.02 -2.84 -6.11
C ASP A 183 8.57 -1.54 -5.42
N VAL A 184 8.05 -1.61 -4.19
CA VAL A 184 7.72 -0.42 -3.39
C VAL A 184 8.97 0.42 -3.11
N GLU A 185 10.10 -0.19 -2.76
CA GLU A 185 11.35 0.53 -2.51
C GLU A 185 11.90 1.20 -3.78
N VAL A 186 11.87 0.51 -4.92
CA VAL A 186 12.28 1.08 -6.22
C VAL A 186 11.35 2.22 -6.63
N GLN A 187 10.03 2.06 -6.45
CA GLN A 187 9.06 3.09 -6.81
C GLN A 187 9.16 4.32 -5.90
N THR A 188 9.36 4.14 -4.59
CA THR A 188 9.59 5.27 -3.68
C THR A 188 10.86 6.03 -4.04
N LYS A 189 11.97 5.32 -4.33
CA LYS A 189 13.22 5.95 -4.78
C LYS A 189 13.10 6.66 -6.12
N LYS A 190 12.34 6.10 -7.08
CA LYS A 190 12.03 6.76 -8.35
C LYS A 190 11.20 8.02 -8.14
N ALA A 191 10.14 7.95 -7.33
CA ALA A 191 9.30 9.11 -7.02
C ALA A 191 10.10 10.20 -6.29
N GLU A 192 10.97 9.84 -5.34
CA GLU A 192 11.90 10.78 -4.69
C GLU A 192 12.83 11.45 -5.70
N ALA A 193 13.39 10.67 -6.64
CA ALA A 193 14.27 11.20 -7.69
C ALA A 193 13.52 12.12 -8.66
N GLU A 194 12.30 11.77 -9.06
CA GLU A 194 11.43 12.60 -9.89
C GLU A 194 11.05 13.91 -9.18
N MET A 195 10.61 13.84 -7.91
CA MET A 195 10.34 15.03 -7.11
C MET A 195 11.58 15.90 -6.92
N ALA A 196 12.75 15.31 -6.70
CA ALA A 196 14.00 16.05 -6.60
C ALA A 196 14.35 16.75 -7.92
N TYR A 197 14.13 16.09 -9.06
CA TYR A 197 14.31 16.68 -10.38
C TYR A 197 13.33 17.84 -10.62
N GLU A 198 12.04 17.66 -10.32
CA GLU A 198 11.02 18.70 -10.45
C GLU A 198 11.31 19.90 -9.53
N LEU A 199 11.69 19.64 -8.28
CA LEU A 199 12.09 20.67 -7.32
C LEU A 199 13.30 21.46 -7.83
N GLN A 200 14.31 20.76 -8.38
CA GLN A 200 15.49 21.41 -8.94
C GLN A 200 15.14 22.23 -10.19
N ALA A 201 14.27 21.73 -11.06
CA ALA A 201 13.76 22.47 -12.20
C ALA A 201 12.98 23.72 -11.76
N ALA A 202 12.16 23.62 -10.72
CA ALA A 202 11.42 24.74 -10.14
C ALA A 202 12.35 25.80 -9.50
N LYS A 203 13.35 25.37 -8.71
CA LYS A 203 14.39 26.26 -8.15
C LYS A 203 15.16 26.98 -9.25
N THR A 204 15.54 26.27 -10.30
CA THR A 204 16.25 26.85 -11.44
C THR A 204 15.36 27.87 -12.16
N LYS A 205 14.08 27.56 -12.39
CA LYS A 205 13.10 28.53 -12.93
C LYS A 205 12.93 29.76 -12.04
N GLN A 206 12.87 29.60 -10.71
CA GLN A 206 12.80 30.72 -9.77
C GLN A 206 14.06 31.60 -9.87
N ARG A 207 15.26 31.02 -9.85
CA ARG A 207 16.52 31.76 -10.05
C ARG A 207 16.55 32.51 -11.38
N ILE A 208 16.16 31.87 -12.49
CA ILE A 208 16.07 32.55 -13.79
C ILE A 208 15.10 33.73 -13.71
N LYS A 209 13.95 33.58 -13.06
CA LYS A 209 12.97 34.65 -12.90
C LYS A 209 13.47 35.78 -12.01
N GLU A 210 14.21 35.48 -10.96
CA GLU A 210 14.89 36.48 -10.12
C GLU A 210 15.96 37.24 -10.91
N GLU A 211 16.81 36.55 -11.66
CA GLU A 211 17.81 37.17 -12.55
C GLU A 211 17.13 38.04 -13.62
N GLN A 212 16.04 37.57 -14.24
CA GLN A 212 15.24 38.35 -15.18
C GLN A 212 14.61 39.60 -14.53
N MET A 213 14.12 39.49 -13.30
CA MET A 213 13.59 40.63 -12.55
C MET A 213 14.70 41.63 -12.23
N GLN A 214 15.90 41.17 -11.87
CA GLN A 214 17.05 42.06 -11.67
C GLN A 214 17.42 42.81 -12.94
N ILE A 215 17.44 42.12 -14.10
CA ILE A 215 17.64 42.78 -15.41
C ILE A 215 16.56 43.85 -15.63
N MET A 216 15.29 43.53 -15.40
CA MET A 216 14.18 44.48 -15.54
C MET A 216 14.32 45.70 -14.60
N VAL A 217 14.75 45.48 -13.36
CA VAL A 217 15.00 46.57 -12.40
C VAL A 217 16.17 47.43 -12.86
N VAL A 218 17.25 46.84 -13.39
CA VAL A 218 18.38 47.59 -13.96
C VAL A 218 17.92 48.40 -15.18
N GLU A 219 17.18 47.80 -16.11
CA GLU A 219 16.62 48.49 -17.28
C GLU A 219 15.74 49.67 -16.84
N ARG A 220 14.82 49.43 -15.90
CA ARG A 220 13.90 50.46 -15.42
C ARG A 220 14.57 51.56 -14.59
N THR A 221 15.58 51.22 -13.80
CA THR A 221 16.39 52.23 -13.09
C THR A 221 17.20 53.06 -14.09
N GLN A 222 17.68 52.45 -15.17
CA GLN A 222 18.37 53.16 -16.25
C GLN A 222 17.41 54.05 -17.06
N GLU A 223 16.19 53.59 -17.35
CA GLU A 223 15.11 54.43 -17.91
C GLU A 223 14.78 55.63 -17.02
N ILE A 224 14.61 55.40 -15.70
CA ILE A 224 14.38 56.48 -14.74
C ILE A 224 15.57 57.44 -14.70
N ALA A 225 16.80 56.93 -14.80
CA ALA A 225 17.99 57.78 -14.85
C ALA A 225 17.99 58.64 -16.12
N VAL A 226 17.69 58.07 -17.29
CA VAL A 226 17.54 58.81 -18.55
C VAL A 226 16.44 59.86 -18.44
N GLN A 227 15.27 59.52 -17.90
CA GLN A 227 14.19 60.46 -17.66
C GLN A 227 14.58 61.58 -16.69
N LYS A 228 15.31 61.28 -15.62
CA LYS A 228 15.85 62.30 -14.70
C LYS A 228 16.82 63.24 -15.41
N TRP A 229 17.70 62.71 -16.26
CA TRP A 229 18.60 63.53 -17.08
C TRP A 229 17.83 64.41 -18.08
N GLU A 230 16.76 63.89 -18.70
CA GLU A 230 15.87 64.67 -19.57
C GLU A 230 15.13 65.77 -18.80
N VAL A 231 14.61 65.47 -17.62
CA VAL A 231 13.97 66.46 -16.74
C VAL A 231 14.97 67.53 -16.34
N GLN A 232 16.19 67.19 -15.95
CA GLN A 232 17.23 68.18 -15.63
C GLN A 232 17.62 69.04 -16.83
N ARG A 233 17.70 68.46 -18.03
CA ARG A 233 17.94 69.24 -19.26
C ARG A 233 16.80 70.22 -19.50
N ARG A 234 15.55 69.74 -19.37
CA ARG A 234 14.33 70.54 -19.55
C ARG A 234 14.18 71.62 -18.47
N GLU A 235 14.56 71.35 -17.22
CA GLU A 235 14.61 72.34 -16.13
C GLU A 235 15.63 73.44 -16.44
N LYS A 236 16.85 73.08 -16.89
CA LYS A 236 17.87 74.07 -17.28
C LYS A 236 17.45 74.90 -18.50
N GLU A 237 16.78 74.29 -19.47
CA GLU A 237 16.16 75.01 -20.59
C GLU A 237 15.10 76.01 -20.09
N LEU A 238 14.15 75.56 -19.25
CA LEU A 238 13.11 76.43 -18.67
C LEU A 238 13.68 77.53 -17.75
N GLU A 239 14.73 77.23 -16.99
CA GLU A 239 15.41 78.20 -16.16
C GLU A 239 16.03 79.31 -17.02
N ALA A 240 16.70 78.94 -18.12
CA ALA A 240 17.28 79.90 -19.05
C ALA A 240 16.24 80.70 -19.85
N THR A 241 15.15 80.06 -20.31
CA THR A 241 14.18 80.67 -21.23
C THR A 241 13.02 81.36 -20.52
N VAL A 242 12.62 80.93 -19.34
CA VAL A 242 11.43 81.44 -18.63
C VAL A 242 11.83 82.17 -17.35
N ARG A 243 12.61 81.54 -16.46
CA ARG A 243 12.93 82.15 -15.15
C ARG A 243 13.88 83.33 -15.27
N ARG A 244 14.98 83.23 -16.03
CA ARG A 244 15.92 84.35 -16.20
C ARG A 244 15.29 85.62 -16.80
N PRO A 245 14.46 85.57 -17.86
CA PRO A 245 13.76 86.78 -18.31
C PRO A 245 12.70 87.25 -17.32
N ALA A 246 11.96 86.35 -16.67
CA ALA A 246 10.98 86.73 -15.65
C ALA A 246 11.63 87.37 -14.40
N GLU A 247 12.81 86.91 -13.98
CA GLU A 247 13.60 87.50 -12.90
C GLU A 247 14.20 88.85 -13.33
N ALA A 248 14.64 88.99 -14.58
CA ALA A 248 15.07 90.27 -15.13
C ALA A 248 13.90 91.29 -15.20
N GLU A 249 12.70 90.84 -15.56
CA GLU A 249 11.48 91.69 -15.52
C GLU A 249 11.09 92.04 -14.10
N LYS A 250 11.08 91.07 -13.17
CA LYS A 250 10.79 91.32 -11.75
C LYS A 250 11.77 92.33 -11.16
N PHE A 251 13.07 92.19 -11.43
CA PHE A 251 14.09 93.12 -10.96
C PHE A 251 13.93 94.52 -11.56
N LYS A 252 13.59 94.63 -12.86
CA LYS A 252 13.22 95.91 -13.48
C LYS A 252 12.01 96.54 -12.78
N LEU A 253 10.97 95.74 -12.50
CA LEU A 253 9.74 96.21 -11.89
C LEU A 253 9.97 96.66 -10.43
N GLU A 254 10.74 95.90 -9.65
CA GLU A 254 11.14 96.26 -8.28
C GLU A 254 11.96 97.55 -8.27
N LYS A 255 12.91 97.72 -9.19
CA LYS A 255 13.70 98.96 -9.31
C LYS A 255 12.86 100.16 -9.75
N LEU A 256 11.90 99.97 -10.65
CA LEU A 256 10.93 101.00 -11.01
C LEU A 256 10.01 101.37 -9.83
N ALA A 257 9.56 100.38 -9.06
CA ALA A 257 8.73 100.60 -7.87
C ALA A 257 9.51 101.28 -6.73
N GLU A 258 10.78 100.93 -6.52
CA GLU A 258 11.69 101.65 -5.62
C GLU A 258 11.91 103.10 -6.07
N ALA A 259 12.14 103.33 -7.37
CA ALA A 259 12.27 104.67 -7.93
C ALA A 259 10.98 105.49 -7.74
N HIS A 260 9.80 104.87 -7.92
CA HIS A 260 8.52 105.50 -7.63
C HIS A 260 8.35 105.83 -6.15
N ARG A 261 8.66 104.91 -5.23
CA ARG A 261 8.64 105.17 -3.78
C ARG A 261 9.56 106.33 -3.40
N LEU A 262 10.80 106.34 -3.91
CA LEU A 262 11.76 107.42 -3.69
C LEU A 262 11.24 108.75 -4.22
N LYS A 263 10.62 108.77 -5.41
CA LYS A 263 10.01 109.97 -5.97
C LYS A 263 8.88 110.50 -5.09
N THR A 264 7.98 109.64 -4.61
CA THR A 264 6.86 110.05 -3.75
C THR A 264 7.34 110.54 -2.38
N VAL A 265 8.39 109.94 -1.81
CA VAL A 265 9.00 110.43 -0.56
C VAL A 265 9.65 111.80 -0.76
N LEU A 266 10.41 111.99 -1.84
CA LEU A 266 11.02 113.28 -2.18
C LEU A 266 9.99 114.36 -2.49
N GLU A 267 8.89 114.02 -3.19
CA GLU A 267 7.77 114.94 -3.43
C GLU A 267 7.09 115.33 -2.10
N ALA A 268 6.89 114.40 -1.16
CA ALA A 268 6.35 114.68 0.16
C ALA A 268 7.30 115.52 1.04
N GLU A 269 8.61 115.30 0.95
CA GLU A 269 9.63 116.12 1.62
C GLU A 269 9.67 117.54 1.04
N ALA A 270 9.60 117.69 -0.29
CA ALA A 270 9.54 118.98 -0.96
C ALA A 270 8.25 119.75 -0.63
N GLU A 271 7.11 119.07 -0.52
CA GLU A 271 5.86 119.68 -0.06
C GLU A 271 5.96 120.11 1.41
N ALA A 272 6.56 119.29 2.29
CA ALA A 272 6.78 119.64 3.68
C ALA A 272 7.71 120.85 3.84
N GLU A 273 8.74 120.96 3.01
CA GLU A 273 9.66 122.10 2.98
C GLU A 273 8.99 123.36 2.39
N ALA A 274 8.15 123.20 1.36
CA ALA A 274 7.34 124.30 0.81
C ALA A 274 6.31 124.85 1.81
N VAL A 275 5.76 124.00 2.69
CA VAL A 275 4.87 124.42 3.78
C VAL A 275 5.65 125.15 4.89
N LYS A 276 6.86 124.69 5.24
CA LYS A 276 7.73 125.40 6.19
C LYS A 276 8.09 126.80 5.69
N VAL A 277 8.54 126.92 4.44
CA VAL A 277 8.93 128.22 3.86
C VAL A 277 7.71 129.15 3.73
N ARG A 278 6.51 128.63 3.41
CA ARG A 278 5.27 129.42 3.46
C ARG A 278 4.92 129.87 4.87
N GLY A 279 5.04 128.99 5.86
CA GLY A 279 4.80 129.34 7.26
C GLY A 279 5.77 130.39 7.81
N GLU A 280 7.04 130.34 7.39
CA GLU A 280 8.03 131.38 7.73
C GLU A 280 7.74 132.71 7.04
N ALA A 281 7.30 132.69 5.77
CA ALA A 281 6.92 133.89 5.03
C ALA A 281 5.65 134.55 5.60
N GLU A 282 4.65 133.76 5.99
CA GLU A 282 3.43 134.25 6.64
C GLU A 282 3.73 134.82 8.04
N ALA A 283 4.60 134.17 8.81
CA ALA A 283 5.05 134.68 10.11
C ALA A 283 5.84 136.00 9.99
N TYR A 284 6.65 136.17 8.93
CA TYR A 284 7.35 137.42 8.65
C TYR A 284 6.39 138.53 8.22
N ALA A 285 5.40 138.22 7.39
CA ALA A 285 4.37 139.18 6.96
C ALA A 285 3.51 139.69 8.12
N ILE A 286 3.15 138.81 9.06
CA ILE A 286 2.39 139.19 10.26
C ILE A 286 3.22 140.08 11.20
N LYS A 287 4.51 139.76 11.40
CA LYS A 287 5.41 140.60 12.21
C LYS A 287 5.62 141.98 11.60
N ALA A 288 5.80 142.07 10.28
CA ALA A 288 5.95 143.36 9.59
C ALA A 288 4.67 144.23 9.69
N LYS A 289 3.49 143.62 9.59
CA LYS A 289 2.20 144.30 9.77
C LYS A 289 2.03 144.82 11.20
N ALA A 290 2.39 144.03 12.20
CA ALA A 290 2.29 144.41 13.61
C ALA A 290 3.21 145.58 13.99
N VAL A 291 4.41 145.67 13.40
CA VAL A 291 5.33 146.80 13.61
C VAL A 291 4.81 148.07 12.93
N ALA A 292 4.26 147.96 11.72
CA ALA A 292 3.69 149.10 11.01
C ALA A 292 2.43 149.68 11.70
N ASP A 293 1.57 148.82 12.25
CA ASP A 293 0.40 149.24 13.03
C ASP A 293 0.80 149.91 14.35
N ALA A 294 1.87 149.43 15.00
CA ALA A 294 2.41 150.03 16.22
C ALA A 294 2.99 151.44 15.97
N GLU A 295 3.70 151.64 14.86
CA GLU A 295 4.23 152.97 14.49
C GLU A 295 3.13 153.95 14.07
N GLN A 296 2.06 153.46 13.42
CA GLN A 296 0.89 154.30 13.11
C GLN A 296 0.14 154.75 14.37
N MET A 297 -0.01 153.87 15.35
CA MET A 297 -0.65 154.22 16.63
C MET A 297 0.20 155.20 17.45
N ALA A 298 1.53 155.07 17.42
CA ALA A 298 2.43 156.02 18.09
C ALA A 298 2.36 157.43 17.47
N LYS A 299 2.36 157.54 16.14
CA LYS A 299 2.22 158.83 15.45
C LYS A 299 0.81 159.44 15.58
N LYS A 300 -0.23 158.62 15.66
CA LYS A 300 -1.58 159.09 16.01
C LYS A 300 -1.61 159.63 17.44
N ALA A 301 -0.97 158.98 18.41
CA ALA A 301 -0.93 159.46 19.80
C ALA A 301 -0.20 160.81 19.95
N GLU A 302 0.80 161.09 19.11
CA GLU A 302 1.55 162.35 19.12
C GLU A 302 0.76 163.52 18.50
N ALA A 303 -0.01 163.27 17.44
CA ALA A 303 -0.89 164.28 16.83
C ALA A 303 -2.10 164.66 17.71
N TRP A 304 -2.49 163.80 18.65
CA TRP A 304 -3.61 164.03 19.57
C TRP A 304 -3.23 164.92 20.76
N LYS A 305 -1.93 165.20 20.96
CA LYS A 305 -1.43 166.07 22.04
C LYS A 305 -1.51 167.56 21.72
N GLU A 306 -1.59 167.96 20.46
CA GLU A 306 -1.58 169.37 20.05
C GLU A 306 -2.97 169.99 19.78
N TYR A 307 -4.05 169.21 19.76
CA TYR A 307 -5.41 169.73 19.55
C TYR A 307 -6.23 169.74 20.84
N GLY A 308 -6.02 170.80 21.63
CA GLY A 308 -6.66 171.05 22.92
C GLY A 308 -8.18 171.29 22.84
N SER A 309 -8.86 170.70 23.83
CA SER A 309 -10.21 170.97 24.36
C SER A 309 -11.45 170.95 23.45
N ALA A 310 -11.34 170.90 22.12
CA ALA A 310 -12.50 170.99 21.24
C ALA A 310 -12.93 169.67 20.54
N ALA A 311 -12.08 168.63 20.47
CA ALA A 311 -12.36 167.40 19.72
C ALA A 311 -13.14 166.31 20.52
N MET A 312 -13.24 166.45 21.85
CA MET A 312 -13.97 165.48 22.67
C MET A 312 -15.50 165.59 22.48
N VAL A 313 -15.98 166.75 22.01
CA VAL A 313 -17.40 166.98 21.72
C VAL A 313 -17.79 166.46 20.33
N ASP A 314 -16.88 166.49 19.35
CA ASP A 314 -17.13 166.01 17.98
C ASP A 314 -17.17 164.48 17.88
N MET A 315 -16.31 163.78 18.64
CA MET A 315 -16.32 162.32 18.71
C MET A 315 -17.56 161.76 19.44
N MET A 316 -18.15 162.54 20.34
CA MET A 316 -19.45 162.23 20.97
C MET A 316 -20.62 162.44 19.99
N LEU A 317 -20.52 163.42 19.09
CA LEU A 317 -21.51 163.67 18.02
C LEU A 317 -21.47 162.61 16.90
N GLU A 318 -20.31 162.04 16.57
CA GLU A 318 -20.19 160.95 15.56
C GLU A 318 -20.59 159.55 16.07
N THR A 319 -20.51 159.30 17.38
CA THR A 319 -20.84 157.98 17.96
C THR A 319 -22.30 157.83 18.33
N LEU A 320 -23.04 158.94 18.51
CA LEU A 320 -24.48 158.95 18.78
C LEU A 320 -25.34 158.24 17.70
N PRO A 321 -25.09 158.36 16.38
CA PRO A 321 -25.84 157.63 15.37
C PRO A 321 -25.69 156.11 15.46
N LYS A 322 -24.51 155.60 15.84
CA LYS A 322 -24.25 154.14 15.89
C LYS A 322 -24.94 153.48 17.07
N VAL A 323 -25.05 154.17 18.20
CA VAL A 323 -25.84 153.70 19.34
C VAL A 323 -27.33 153.77 19.02
N ALA A 324 -27.79 154.84 18.36
CA ALA A 324 -29.19 154.94 17.91
C ALA A 324 -29.58 153.84 16.91
N ALA A 325 -28.66 153.41 16.03
CA ALA A 325 -28.92 152.35 15.04
C ALA A 325 -29.07 150.94 15.66
N GLU A 326 -28.20 150.56 16.59
CA GLU A 326 -28.30 149.24 17.25
C GLU A 326 -29.46 149.18 18.25
N VAL A 327 -29.78 150.29 18.94
CA VAL A 327 -30.97 150.38 19.81
C VAL A 327 -32.27 150.39 18.99
N ALA A 328 -32.25 150.71 17.69
CA ALA A 328 -33.40 150.60 16.79
C ALA A 328 -33.60 149.18 16.20
N ALA A 329 -32.61 148.28 16.34
CA ALA A 329 -32.71 146.90 15.89
C ALA A 329 -33.94 146.13 16.46
N PRO A 330 -34.39 146.36 17.71
CA PRO A 330 -35.55 145.65 18.25
C PRO A 330 -36.91 146.14 17.68
N LEU A 331 -36.99 147.29 17.01
CA LEU A 331 -38.27 147.89 16.55
C LEU A 331 -38.57 147.70 15.06
N SER A 332 -37.63 147.24 14.23
CA SER A 332 -37.81 147.12 12.75
C SER A 332 -38.19 145.73 12.24
N GLN A 333 -38.01 144.66 13.02
CA GLN A 333 -38.30 143.28 12.57
C GLN A 333 -39.52 142.63 13.25
N ALA A 334 -40.44 143.42 13.81
CA ALA A 334 -41.76 142.93 14.19
C ALA A 334 -42.68 142.87 12.95
N ARG A 335 -42.95 141.66 12.41
CA ARG A 335 -43.96 141.46 11.33
C ARG A 335 -45.04 140.41 11.65
N LYS A 336 -45.04 139.81 12.84
CA LYS A 336 -46.21 139.05 13.31
C LYS A 336 -46.34 139.14 14.83
N VAL A 337 -47.32 139.94 15.23
CA VAL A 337 -47.84 140.12 16.58
C VAL A 337 -48.88 139.04 16.82
N THR A 338 -48.65 138.17 17.81
CA THR A 338 -49.66 137.24 18.34
C THR A 338 -50.17 137.84 19.63
N MET A 339 -51.38 138.40 19.56
CA MET A 339 -52.12 138.91 20.71
C MET A 339 -52.51 137.74 21.61
N VAL A 340 -52.16 137.83 22.88
CA VAL A 340 -52.79 137.03 23.95
C VAL A 340 -53.26 138.02 25.02
N SER A 341 -54.53 138.41 24.91
CA SER A 341 -55.32 138.96 26.01
C SER A 341 -56.48 137.99 26.21
N CYS A 342 -56.59 137.40 27.41
CA CYS A 342 -57.76 137.58 28.28
C CYS A 342 -57.63 136.75 29.57
N GLY A 343 -57.60 137.47 30.70
CA GLY A 343 -57.89 136.97 32.05
C GLY A 343 -56.65 136.66 32.87
N GLY A 344 -56.41 137.23 34.05
CA GLY A 344 -57.22 138.10 34.89
C GLY A 344 -56.62 138.07 36.29
N GLY A 345 -56.67 139.19 37.00
CA GLY A 345 -56.20 139.29 38.39
C GLY A 345 -55.57 140.64 38.65
N GLU A 346 -56.25 141.43 39.47
CA GLU A 346 -55.93 142.80 39.89
C GLU A 346 -54.53 142.95 40.51
N VAL A 347 -54.14 144.24 40.56
CA VAL A 347 -53.03 144.92 41.25
C VAL A 347 -51.60 144.70 40.75
#